data_AF-A0A383C503-F1
#
_entry.id   AF-A0A383C503-F1
#
_cell.length_a   1.000
_cell.length_b   1.000
_cell.length_c   1.000
_cell.angle_alpha   90.00
_cell.angle_beta   90.00
_cell.angle_gamma   90.00
#
_symmetry.space_group_name_H-M   'P 1'
#
loop_
_entity.id
_entity.type
_entity.pdbx_description
1 polymer ?
#
loop_
_entity_poly.entity_id
_entity_poly.type
_entity_poly.pdbx_seq_one_letter_code
_entity_poly.pdbx_strand_id
1 'polypeptide(L)'
;SGSGKTEILNMFKDLPNDMTYYTDSFTPASFLTQAMNVARNEIENVDLIRRLPDKVMVVPDLAPLFGMHNETLQQNMSRLVRIMDGEGYANDGGVHGHREFREECIFTLIGGVVSIPNNTWNIVSQIGTRLLFCRMKEMTEFDSMKRALLRQLKTENIFRPTVRRIKTETENLIRDLISRNGIRGKKWNTGIGHNEQRLLKIAMLISLLRASNGNMEAPFRVHNQLKNLARGRALIYERDYL
;
A
#
# COMPACT_ATOMS: atom_id res chain seq x y z
N SER A 1 11.37 17.87 -4.84
CA SER A 1 11.73 16.66 -4.08
C SER A 1 12.50 15.73 -5.00
N GLY A 2 13.67 15.21 -4.58
CA GLY A 2 14.59 14.44 -5.43
C GLY A 2 15.11 13.15 -4.77
N SER A 3 14.28 12.50 -3.95
CA SER A 3 14.69 11.35 -3.14
C SER A 3 14.52 9.99 -3.83
N GLY A 4 14.13 9.93 -5.11
CA GLY A 4 13.94 8.66 -5.82
C GLY A 4 12.56 8.01 -5.60
N LYS A 5 11.63 8.70 -4.91
CA LYS A 5 10.28 8.18 -4.57
C LYS A 5 9.54 7.73 -5.82
N THR A 6 9.47 8.61 -6.82
CA THR A 6 8.75 8.37 -8.07
C THR A 6 9.38 7.21 -8.85
N GLU A 7 10.70 7.11 -8.85
CA GLU A 7 11.44 6.02 -9.48
C GLU A 7 11.10 4.67 -8.86
N ILE A 8 10.99 4.58 -7.53
CA ILE A 8 10.57 3.34 -6.85
C ILE A 8 9.12 3.00 -7.20
N LEU A 9 8.20 3.96 -7.18
CA LEU A 9 6.79 3.71 -7.53
C LEU A 9 6.66 3.23 -8.98
N ASN A 10 7.47 3.78 -9.88
CA ASN A 10 7.53 3.37 -11.28
C ASN A 10 8.01 1.92 -11.48
N MET A 11 8.68 1.31 -10.48
CA MET A 11 9.04 -0.12 -10.54
C MET A 11 7.81 -1.04 -10.46
N PHE A 12 6.73 -0.54 -9.84
CA PHE A 12 5.46 -1.27 -9.71
C PHE A 12 4.42 -0.80 -10.73
N LYS A 13 4.81 0.08 -11.66
CA LYS A 13 3.97 0.52 -12.76
C LYS A 13 4.04 -0.51 -13.90
N ASP A 14 2.89 -0.92 -14.41
CA ASP A 14 2.76 -1.86 -15.53
C ASP A 14 3.38 -3.25 -15.24
N LEU A 15 3.14 -3.79 -14.04
CA LEU A 15 3.52 -5.16 -13.70
C LEU A 15 2.84 -6.15 -14.66
N PRO A 16 3.45 -7.34 -14.91
CA PRO A 16 2.91 -8.33 -15.83
C PRO A 16 1.50 -8.78 -15.44
N ASN A 17 0.74 -9.32 -16.41
CA ASN A 17 -0.60 -9.89 -16.21
C ASN A 17 -1.63 -8.92 -15.60
N ASP A 18 -1.57 -7.64 -15.95
CA ASP A 18 -2.52 -6.61 -15.47
C ASP A 18 -2.57 -6.50 -13.93
N MET A 19 -1.44 -6.78 -13.28
CA MET A 19 -1.31 -6.73 -11.83
C MET A 19 -1.21 -5.32 -11.25
N THR A 20 -1.10 -4.30 -12.07
CA THR A 20 -1.03 -2.91 -11.60
C THR A 20 -2.36 -2.20 -11.86
N TYR A 21 -2.89 -1.56 -10.82
CA TYR A 21 -3.89 -0.50 -10.98
C TYR A 21 -3.23 0.85 -10.72
N TYR A 22 -2.93 1.61 -11.77
CA TYR A 22 -2.31 2.93 -11.64
C TYR A 22 -3.38 4.02 -11.59
N THR A 23 -3.29 4.94 -10.64
CA THR A 23 -4.11 6.16 -10.64
C THR A 23 -3.37 7.33 -10.00
N ASP A 24 -3.48 8.52 -10.59
CA ASP A 24 -2.86 9.73 -10.02
C ASP A 24 -3.60 10.21 -8.77
N SER A 25 -4.89 9.90 -8.64
CA SER A 25 -5.69 10.21 -7.46
C SER A 25 -6.90 9.28 -7.33
N PHE A 26 -7.48 9.20 -6.14
CA PHE A 26 -8.75 8.54 -5.90
C PHE A 26 -9.47 9.16 -4.70
N THR A 27 -10.77 8.88 -4.57
CA THR A 27 -11.50 9.12 -3.32
C THR A 27 -12.03 7.79 -2.82
N PRO A 28 -12.13 7.54 -1.51
CA PRO A 28 -12.72 6.30 -1.00
C PRO A 28 -14.15 6.04 -1.51
N ALA A 29 -14.89 7.08 -1.93
CA ALA A 29 -16.19 6.93 -2.57
C ALA A 29 -16.13 6.24 -3.96
N SER A 30 -14.98 6.23 -4.65
CA SER A 30 -14.84 5.56 -5.94
C SER A 30 -14.76 4.03 -5.81
N PHE A 31 -14.55 3.48 -4.61
CA PHE A 31 -14.56 2.03 -4.39
C PHE A 31 -15.92 1.42 -4.64
N LEU A 32 -16.99 2.09 -4.21
CA LEU A 32 -18.37 1.70 -4.50
C LEU A 32 -19.18 2.96 -4.78
N THR A 33 -19.31 3.29 -6.07
CA THR A 33 -19.78 4.62 -6.50
C THR A 33 -21.29 4.81 -6.31
N GLN A 34 -21.72 6.05 -6.16
CA GLN A 34 -23.14 6.44 -6.14
C GLN A 34 -23.38 7.56 -7.17
N ALA A 35 -22.58 7.59 -8.23
CA ALA A 35 -22.58 8.67 -9.21
C ALA A 35 -23.89 8.73 -10.01
N MET A 36 -24.52 9.92 -10.06
CA MET A 36 -25.78 10.17 -10.78
C MET A 36 -25.66 10.05 -12.30
N ASN A 37 -24.47 10.34 -12.83
CA ASN A 37 -24.19 10.36 -14.25
C ASN A 37 -23.81 8.98 -14.82
N VAL A 38 -23.88 7.90 -14.03
CA VAL A 38 -23.60 6.54 -14.48
C VAL A 38 -24.89 5.72 -14.41
N ALA A 39 -25.22 5.05 -15.51
CA ALA A 39 -26.41 4.23 -15.59
C ALA A 39 -26.31 3.02 -14.65
N ARG A 40 -27.44 2.58 -14.09
CA ARG A 40 -27.49 1.51 -13.07
C ARG A 40 -26.94 0.17 -13.56
N ASN A 41 -27.00 -0.10 -14.87
CA ASN A 41 -26.44 -1.29 -15.50
C ASN A 41 -24.92 -1.21 -15.74
N GLU A 42 -24.33 -0.01 -15.69
CA GLU A 42 -22.89 0.22 -15.93
C GLU A 42 -22.12 0.55 -14.64
N ILE A 43 -22.84 0.83 -13.56
CA ILE A 43 -22.25 1.33 -12.32
C ILE A 43 -21.26 0.36 -11.66
N GLU A 44 -21.47 -0.94 -11.81
CA GLU A 44 -20.54 -1.94 -11.28
C GLU A 44 -19.22 -1.94 -12.03
N ASN A 45 -19.23 -1.64 -13.33
CA ASN A 45 -18.02 -1.63 -14.16
C ASN A 45 -17.06 -0.49 -13.78
N VAL A 46 -17.59 0.56 -13.15
CA VAL A 46 -16.79 1.72 -12.70
C VAL A 46 -16.38 1.65 -11.24
N ASP A 47 -16.86 0.65 -10.48
CA ASP A 47 -16.47 0.47 -9.08
C ASP A 47 -15.01 0.04 -8.98
N LEU A 48 -14.23 0.83 -8.24
CA LEU A 48 -12.82 0.53 -8.05
C LEU A 48 -12.61 -0.78 -7.26
N ILE A 49 -13.49 -1.11 -6.30
CA ILE A 49 -13.35 -2.34 -5.48
C ILE A 49 -13.39 -3.62 -6.33
N ARG A 50 -14.08 -3.60 -7.48
CA ARG A 50 -14.20 -4.74 -8.39
C ARG A 50 -12.98 -4.89 -9.32
N ARG A 51 -12.18 -3.83 -9.47
CA ARG A 51 -11.03 -3.77 -10.38
C ARG A 51 -9.69 -4.03 -9.69
N LEU A 52 -9.68 -4.05 -8.36
CA LEU A 52 -8.49 -4.17 -7.52
C LEU A 52 -8.09 -5.58 -7.07
N PRO A 53 -8.95 -6.63 -7.05
CA PRO A 53 -8.56 -7.94 -6.54
C PRO A 53 -7.23 -8.43 -7.13
N ASP A 54 -6.33 -8.86 -6.25
CA ASP A 54 -4.99 -9.37 -6.54
C ASP A 54 -4.04 -8.38 -7.25
N LYS A 55 -4.37 -7.09 -7.27
CA LYS A 55 -3.54 -6.03 -7.87
C LYS A 55 -2.73 -5.23 -6.86
N VAL A 56 -1.71 -4.55 -7.38
CA VAL A 56 -1.00 -3.46 -6.73
C VAL A 56 -1.60 -2.14 -7.22
N MET A 57 -2.30 -1.43 -6.34
CA MET A 57 -2.76 -0.08 -6.58
C MET A 57 -1.59 0.90 -6.36
N VAL A 58 -1.17 1.59 -7.42
CA VAL A 58 -0.06 2.56 -7.37
C VAL A 58 -0.63 3.97 -7.45
N VAL A 59 -0.36 4.77 -6.41
CA VAL A 59 -0.79 6.17 -6.31
C VAL A 59 0.43 7.07 -6.12
N PRO A 60 0.93 7.75 -7.17
CA PRO A 60 2.16 8.53 -7.12
C PRO A 60 2.20 9.57 -6.00
N ASP A 61 1.04 10.19 -5.76
CA ASP A 61 0.87 11.23 -4.75
C ASP A 61 -0.43 11.06 -3.96
N LEU A 62 -0.28 10.82 -2.67
CA LEU A 62 -1.37 10.75 -1.69
C LEU A 62 -1.63 12.10 -1.04
N ALA A 63 -0.87 13.15 -1.36
CA ALA A 63 -1.13 14.50 -0.85
C ALA A 63 -2.56 14.99 -1.11
N PRO A 64 -3.20 14.72 -2.27
CA PRO A 64 -4.60 15.10 -2.48
C PRO A 64 -5.57 14.43 -1.49
N LEU A 65 -5.32 13.17 -1.11
CA LEU A 65 -6.13 12.46 -0.13
C LEU A 65 -5.87 12.98 1.28
N PHE A 66 -4.60 13.19 1.64
CA PHE A 66 -4.16 13.60 2.97
C PHE A 66 -4.30 15.11 3.25
N GLY A 67 -4.43 15.92 2.21
CA GLY A 67 -4.65 17.37 2.27
C GLY A 67 -6.12 17.78 2.36
N MET A 68 -7.05 16.81 2.37
CA MET A 68 -8.47 17.08 2.55
C MET A 68 -8.76 17.69 3.93
N HIS A 69 -9.88 18.41 4.02
CA HIS A 69 -10.37 18.92 5.30
C HIS A 69 -10.57 17.77 6.30
N ASN A 70 -10.30 18.02 7.59
CA ASN A 70 -10.22 16.98 8.63
C ASN A 70 -11.47 16.08 8.67
N GLU A 71 -12.68 16.65 8.60
CA GLU A 71 -13.93 15.88 8.61
C GLU A 71 -14.05 14.95 7.40
N THR A 72 -13.80 15.47 6.19
CA THR A 72 -13.80 14.70 4.95
C THR A 72 -12.74 13.61 4.97
N LEU A 73 -11.53 13.94 5.45
CA LEU A 73 -10.44 12.99 5.61
C LEU A 73 -10.83 11.88 6.57
N GLN A 74 -11.41 12.20 7.72
CA GLN A 74 -11.82 11.20 8.72
C GLN A 74 -12.90 10.25 8.18
N GLN A 75 -13.89 10.77 7.45
CA GLN A 75 -14.91 9.95 6.77
C GLN A 75 -14.27 9.04 5.72
N ASN A 76 -13.38 9.59 4.90
CA ASN A 76 -12.65 8.86 3.86
C ASN A 76 -11.76 7.76 4.45
N MET A 77 -11.02 8.06 5.51
CA MET A 77 -10.20 7.08 6.23
C MET A 77 -11.05 5.96 6.83
N SER A 78 -12.21 6.28 7.42
CA SER A 78 -13.13 5.28 7.99
C SER A 78 -13.66 4.31 6.93
N ARG A 79 -14.00 4.82 5.73
CA ARG A 79 -14.38 3.97 4.58
C ARG A 79 -13.22 3.10 4.11
N LEU A 80 -12.04 3.70 3.97
CA LEU A 80 -10.84 3.00 3.52
C LEU A 80 -10.47 1.85 4.48
N VAL A 81 -10.63 2.03 5.79
CA VAL A 81 -10.39 0.96 6.80
C VAL A 81 -11.23 -0.28 6.49
N ARG A 82 -12.52 -0.13 6.21
CA ARG A 82 -13.42 -1.26 5.90
C ARG A 82 -12.97 -2.00 4.65
N ILE A 83 -12.59 -1.26 3.62
CA ILE A 83 -12.06 -1.82 2.36
C ILE A 83 -10.74 -2.55 2.61
N MET A 84 -9.83 -1.97 3.41
CA MET A 84 -8.53 -2.56 3.74
C MET A 84 -8.63 -3.82 4.59
N ASP A 85 -9.72 -3.99 5.34
CA ASP A 85 -9.99 -5.22 6.09
C ASP A 85 -10.43 -6.37 5.15
N GLY A 86 -10.80 -6.07 3.90
CA GLY A 86 -11.07 -7.07 2.87
C GLY A 86 -12.42 -7.80 2.99
N GLU A 87 -13.25 -7.42 3.97
CA GLU A 87 -14.56 -8.03 4.27
C GLU A 87 -15.70 -7.53 3.36
N GLY A 88 -15.35 -6.88 2.26
CA GLY A 88 -16.30 -6.20 1.38
C GLY A 88 -16.66 -4.79 1.85
N TYR A 89 -17.64 -4.17 1.19
CA TYR A 89 -18.10 -2.82 1.50
C TYR A 89 -19.56 -2.65 1.06
N ALA A 90 -20.38 -2.04 1.92
CA ALA A 90 -21.76 -1.70 1.63
C ALA A 90 -21.99 -0.21 1.88
N ASN A 91 -22.83 0.40 1.04
CA ASN A 91 -23.13 1.81 1.10
C ASN A 91 -24.52 2.11 0.53
N ASP A 92 -25.29 2.88 1.29
CA ASP A 92 -26.59 3.41 0.86
C ASP A 92 -26.42 4.83 0.32
N GLY A 93 -27.03 5.10 -0.83
CA GLY A 93 -27.03 6.42 -1.45
C GLY A 93 -28.39 6.77 -2.04
N GLY A 94 -28.67 8.06 -2.17
CA GLY A 94 -29.95 8.54 -2.71
C GLY A 94 -30.16 8.27 -4.20
N VAL A 95 -29.12 7.83 -4.92
CA VAL A 95 -29.13 7.67 -6.38
C VAL A 95 -29.43 6.23 -6.77
N HIS A 96 -28.59 5.30 -6.33
CA HIS A 96 -28.70 3.88 -6.70
C HIS A 96 -29.23 3.02 -5.55
N GLY A 97 -29.64 3.65 -4.45
CA GLY A 97 -30.13 2.97 -3.25
C GLY A 97 -29.03 2.21 -2.54
N HIS A 98 -29.39 1.06 -1.97
CA HIS A 98 -28.47 0.14 -1.34
C HIS A 98 -27.54 -0.51 -2.37
N ARG A 99 -26.24 -0.39 -2.16
CA ARG A 99 -25.21 -1.10 -2.94
C ARG A 99 -24.27 -1.84 -2.00
N GLU A 100 -23.83 -3.00 -2.43
CA GLU A 100 -22.91 -3.83 -1.65
C GLU A 100 -21.97 -4.61 -2.56
N PHE A 101 -20.75 -4.81 -2.06
CA PHE A 101 -19.76 -5.73 -2.57
C PHE A 101 -19.42 -6.69 -1.43
N ARG A 102 -19.82 -7.96 -1.55
CA ARG A 102 -19.68 -8.99 -0.50
C ARG A 102 -18.50 -9.93 -0.70
N GLU A 103 -17.79 -9.79 -1.81
CA GLU A 103 -16.64 -10.63 -2.11
C GLU A 103 -15.39 -10.13 -1.39
N GLU A 104 -14.38 -11.00 -1.30
CA GLU A 104 -13.09 -10.62 -0.75
C GLU A 104 -12.34 -9.72 -1.76
N CYS A 105 -11.97 -8.51 -1.33
CA CYS A 105 -11.14 -7.59 -2.13
C CYS A 105 -9.80 -7.39 -1.45
N ILE A 106 -8.80 -8.16 -1.87
CA ILE A 106 -7.42 -8.01 -1.39
C ILE A 106 -6.56 -7.38 -2.49
N PHE A 107 -5.88 -6.31 -2.13
CA PHE A 107 -4.96 -5.59 -3.01
C PHE A 107 -3.86 -4.94 -2.16
N THR A 108 -2.76 -4.56 -2.80
CA THR A 108 -1.69 -3.79 -2.14
C THR A 108 -1.74 -2.34 -2.60
N LEU A 109 -1.93 -1.39 -1.69
CA LEU A 109 -1.79 0.04 -1.99
C LEU A 109 -0.33 0.48 -1.74
N ILE A 110 0.31 1.03 -2.76
CA ILE A 110 1.61 1.70 -2.65
C ILE A 110 1.42 3.13 -3.12
N GLY A 111 1.79 4.09 -2.27
CA GLY A 111 1.73 5.49 -2.67
C GLY A 111 2.81 6.37 -2.09
N GLY A 112 3.05 7.48 -2.79
CA GLY A 112 4.01 8.50 -2.39
C GLY A 112 3.36 9.63 -1.62
N VAL A 113 4.07 10.21 -0.67
CA VAL A 113 3.69 11.50 -0.06
C VAL A 113 4.96 12.25 0.30
N VAL A 114 4.96 13.57 0.09
CA VAL A 114 6.11 14.42 0.43
C VAL A 114 6.18 14.64 1.93
N SER A 115 5.10 15.18 2.50
CA SER A 115 4.93 15.42 3.94
C SER A 115 3.48 15.18 4.34
N ILE A 116 3.27 14.82 5.60
CA ILE A 116 1.93 14.67 6.18
C ILE A 116 1.82 15.71 7.30
N PRO A 117 0.88 16.67 7.21
CA PRO A 117 0.63 17.64 8.28
C PRO A 117 0.28 16.96 9.61
N ASN A 118 0.60 17.59 10.75
CA ASN A 118 0.40 16.99 12.08
C ASN A 118 -1.08 16.64 12.36
N ASN A 119 -2.02 17.50 11.97
CA ASN A 119 -3.46 17.24 12.09
C ASN A 119 -3.90 16.03 11.27
N THR A 120 -3.42 15.92 10.03
CA THR A 120 -3.64 14.77 9.15
C THR A 120 -3.05 13.50 9.77
N TRP A 121 -1.84 13.59 10.34
CA TRP A 121 -1.17 12.45 10.98
C TRP A 121 -1.98 11.88 12.14
N ASN A 122 -2.60 12.74 12.95
CA ASN A 122 -3.48 12.29 14.03
C ASN A 122 -4.64 11.44 13.50
N ILE A 123 -5.29 11.87 12.43
CA ILE A 123 -6.41 11.13 11.80
C ILE A 123 -5.92 9.83 11.18
N VAL A 124 -4.84 9.88 10.40
CA VAL A 124 -4.26 8.70 9.74
C VAL A 124 -3.76 7.66 10.76
N SER A 125 -3.22 8.11 11.89
CA SER A 125 -2.72 7.23 12.96
C SER A 125 -3.82 6.40 13.63
N GLN A 126 -5.08 6.88 13.63
CA GLN A 126 -6.24 6.18 14.21
C GLN A 126 -6.63 4.92 13.43
N ILE A 127 -6.23 4.82 12.15
CA ILE A 127 -6.45 3.63 11.31
C ILE A 127 -5.60 2.43 11.79
N GLY A 128 -4.65 2.70 12.69
CA GLY A 128 -3.81 1.70 13.32
C GLY A 128 -2.66 1.30 12.43
N THR A 129 -2.43 0.00 12.36
CA THR A 129 -1.29 -0.59 11.64
C THR A 129 -1.52 -0.78 10.15
N ARG A 130 -2.74 -0.62 9.62
CA ARG A 130 -3.05 -0.95 8.21
C ARG A 130 -2.20 -0.19 7.18
N LEU A 131 -1.75 1.02 7.50
CA LEU A 131 -0.83 1.81 6.66
C LEU A 131 0.59 1.77 7.23
N LEU A 132 1.55 1.43 6.37
CA LEU A 132 2.98 1.46 6.67
C LEU A 132 3.63 2.65 5.97
N PHE A 133 4.43 3.41 6.71
CA PHE A 133 5.16 4.56 6.18
C PHE A 133 6.66 4.24 6.14
N CYS A 134 7.23 4.26 4.92
CA CYS A 134 8.68 4.21 4.73
C CYS A 134 9.20 5.65 4.50
N ARG A 135 9.97 6.17 5.47
CA ARG A 135 10.60 7.49 5.32
C ARG A 135 11.88 7.35 4.49
N MET A 136 11.84 7.83 3.25
CA MET A 136 13.05 7.98 2.45
C MET A 136 13.89 9.13 2.99
N LYS A 137 15.19 8.90 3.17
CA LYS A 137 16.13 9.95 3.61
C LYS A 137 16.16 11.06 2.56
N GLU A 138 15.96 12.29 3.01
CA GLU A 138 16.23 13.46 2.17
C GLU A 138 17.75 13.65 2.09
N MET A 139 18.26 13.98 0.91
CA MET A 139 19.64 14.41 0.77
C MET A 139 19.72 15.85 1.29
N THR A 140 19.98 16.00 2.59
CA THR A 140 20.01 17.30 3.26
C THR A 140 21.38 17.97 3.25
N GLU A 141 22.45 17.19 3.10
CA GLU A 141 23.81 17.72 3.03
C GLU A 141 24.12 18.31 1.64
N PHE A 142 24.51 19.58 1.61
CA PHE A 142 24.83 20.32 0.38
C PHE A 142 25.90 19.63 -0.47
N ASP A 143 26.98 19.13 0.14
CA ASP A 143 28.05 18.41 -0.58
C ASP A 143 27.59 17.07 -1.14
N SER A 144 26.71 16.37 -0.42
CA SER A 144 26.11 15.12 -0.87
C SER A 144 25.15 15.37 -2.05
N MET A 145 24.40 16.48 -2.02
CA MET A 145 23.56 16.92 -3.14
C MET A 145 24.40 17.35 -4.36
N LYS A 146 25.46 18.14 -4.16
CA LYS A 146 26.40 18.53 -5.23
C LYS A 146 27.05 17.30 -5.88
N ARG A 147 27.48 16.31 -5.08
CA ARG A 147 28.02 15.04 -5.61
C ARG A 147 26.97 14.24 -6.38
N ALA A 148 25.72 14.21 -5.92
CA ALA A 148 24.63 13.53 -6.63
C ALA A 148 24.34 14.20 -7.98
N LEU A 149 24.24 15.53 -8.01
CA LEU A 149 24.03 16.30 -9.24
C LEU A 149 25.19 16.15 -10.22
N LEU A 150 26.44 16.22 -9.74
CA LEU A 150 27.63 15.97 -10.56
C LEU A 150 27.65 14.54 -11.11
N ARG A 151 27.24 13.54 -10.33
CA ARG A 151 27.06 12.17 -10.83
C ARG A 151 25.98 12.13 -11.90
N GLN A 152 24.84 12.78 -11.69
CA GLN A 152 23.75 12.79 -12.66
C GLN A 152 24.17 13.42 -13.99
N LEU A 153 24.88 14.55 -13.98
CA LEU A 153 25.45 15.18 -15.19
C LEU A 153 26.46 14.28 -15.91
N LYS A 154 27.33 13.59 -15.16
CA LYS A 154 28.32 12.66 -15.73
C LYS A 154 27.73 11.34 -16.23
N THR A 155 26.57 10.97 -15.70
CA THR A 155 25.97 9.63 -15.83
C THR A 155 24.61 9.71 -16.54
N GLU A 156 24.30 10.83 -17.20
CA GLU A 156 22.98 11.10 -17.79
C GLU A 156 22.57 10.00 -18.78
N ASN A 157 23.55 9.50 -19.55
CA ASN A 157 23.37 8.38 -20.48
C ASN A 157 23.19 7.01 -19.81
N ILE A 158 23.53 6.85 -18.52
CA ILE A 158 23.51 5.56 -17.80
C ILE A 158 22.35 5.50 -16.79
N PHE A 159 21.88 6.65 -16.27
CA PHE A 159 20.82 6.69 -15.27
C PHE A 159 19.52 6.07 -15.79
N ARG A 160 19.02 6.52 -16.95
CA ARG A 160 17.78 5.99 -17.54
C ARG A 160 17.87 4.49 -17.86
N PRO A 161 18.94 3.99 -18.50
CA PRO A 161 19.15 2.55 -18.67
C PRO A 161 19.17 1.78 -17.35
N THR A 162 19.79 2.34 -16.30
CA THR A 162 19.86 1.70 -14.98
C THR A 162 18.47 1.57 -14.35
N VAL A 163 17.67 2.65 -14.38
CA VAL A 163 16.28 2.64 -13.89
C VAL A 163 15.44 1.61 -14.66
N ARG A 164 15.55 1.58 -16.00
CA ARG A 164 14.86 0.58 -16.83
C ARG A 164 15.28 -0.84 -16.47
N ARG A 165 16.59 -1.09 -16.29
CA ARG A 165 17.10 -2.40 -15.87
C ARG A 165 16.50 -2.82 -14.53
N ILE A 166 16.52 -1.94 -13.52
CA ILE A 166 15.94 -2.24 -12.19
C ILE A 166 14.44 -2.54 -12.32
N LYS A 167 13.70 -1.83 -13.17
CA LYS A 167 12.29 -2.11 -13.45
C LYS A 167 12.12 -3.53 -13.99
N THR A 168 12.88 -3.89 -15.02
CA THR A 168 12.85 -5.23 -15.60
C THR A 168 13.20 -6.32 -14.58
N GLU A 169 14.23 -6.12 -13.76
CA GLU A 169 14.56 -7.06 -12.68
C GLU A 169 13.43 -7.17 -11.63
N THR A 170 12.75 -6.07 -11.33
CA THR A 170 11.60 -6.06 -10.41
C THR A 170 10.42 -6.83 -10.99
N GLU A 171 10.10 -6.61 -12.27
CA GLU A 171 9.05 -7.33 -12.99
C GLU A 171 9.35 -8.83 -13.06
N ASN A 172 10.59 -9.20 -13.36
CA ASN A 172 11.04 -10.60 -13.40
C ASN A 172 10.93 -11.25 -12.02
N LEU A 173 11.42 -10.58 -10.97
CA LEU A 173 11.33 -11.06 -9.60
C LEU A 173 9.87 -11.32 -9.19
N ILE A 174 8.96 -10.37 -9.46
CA ILE A 174 7.54 -10.51 -9.12
C ILE A 174 6.92 -11.66 -9.92
N ARG A 175 7.20 -11.73 -11.23
CA ARG A 175 6.72 -12.83 -12.09
C ARG A 175 7.17 -14.19 -11.58
N ASP A 176 8.44 -14.32 -11.20
CA ASP A 176 9.03 -15.56 -10.70
C ASP A 176 8.50 -15.95 -9.33
N LEU A 177 8.23 -14.98 -8.46
CA LEU A 177 7.62 -15.25 -7.16
C LEU A 177 6.19 -15.77 -7.33
N ILE A 178 5.43 -15.20 -8.26
CA ILE A 178 4.03 -15.59 -8.50
C ILE A 178 3.94 -16.92 -9.24
N SER A 179 4.77 -17.14 -10.25
CA SER A 179 4.79 -18.42 -10.99
C SER A 179 5.11 -19.60 -10.07
N ARG A 180 6.01 -19.41 -9.10
CA ARG A 180 6.41 -20.44 -8.13
C ARG A 180 5.41 -20.66 -7.00
N ASN A 181 4.80 -19.60 -6.49
CA ASN A 181 4.03 -19.67 -5.23
C ASN A 181 2.51 -19.48 -5.43
N GLY A 182 2.08 -19.01 -6.59
CA GLY A 182 0.73 -18.51 -6.84
C GLY A 182 0.42 -17.23 -6.05
N ILE A 183 -0.66 -16.56 -6.41
CA ILE A 183 -1.19 -15.46 -5.60
C ILE A 183 -1.90 -16.08 -4.39
N ARG A 184 -1.39 -15.78 -3.19
CA ARG A 184 -1.90 -16.32 -1.90
C ARG A 184 -1.91 -17.85 -1.80
N GLY A 185 -1.25 -18.55 -2.74
CA GLY A 185 -1.27 -20.02 -2.83
C GLY A 185 -0.26 -20.73 -1.92
N LYS A 186 0.71 -20.01 -1.35
CA LYS A 186 1.80 -20.62 -0.57
C LYS A 186 1.30 -21.16 0.77
N LYS A 187 1.47 -22.48 0.96
CA LYS A 187 1.37 -23.13 2.28
C LYS A 187 2.65 -22.87 3.08
N TRP A 188 2.47 -22.52 4.35
CA TRP A 188 3.58 -22.17 5.26
C TRP A 188 3.82 -23.32 6.24
N ASN A 189 5.08 -23.69 6.43
CA ASN A 189 5.45 -24.71 7.38
C ASN A 189 5.53 -24.13 8.79
N THR A 190 4.51 -24.41 9.60
CA THR A 190 4.42 -23.96 10.99
C THR A 190 5.15 -24.98 11.89
N GLY A 191 6.21 -24.56 12.57
CA GLY A 191 6.94 -25.38 13.55
C GLY A 191 8.42 -25.60 13.27
N ILE A 192 8.91 -25.25 12.06
CA ILE A 192 10.35 -25.27 11.73
C ILE A 192 11.01 -23.92 12.07
N GLY A 193 10.24 -22.84 12.00
CA GLY A 193 10.69 -21.49 12.35
C GLY A 193 11.04 -21.32 13.83
N HIS A 194 11.92 -20.36 14.11
CA HIS A 194 12.19 -19.88 15.46
C HIS A 194 11.88 -18.39 15.63
N ASN A 195 11.37 -17.74 14.56
CA ASN A 195 11.13 -16.31 14.55
C ASN A 195 9.74 -15.93 15.06
N GLU A 196 8.82 -16.89 15.21
CA GLU A 196 7.45 -16.66 15.67
C GLU A 196 7.41 -16.00 17.05
N GLN A 197 8.23 -16.49 17.99
CA GLN A 197 8.33 -15.89 19.33
C GLN A 197 8.90 -14.46 19.27
N ARG A 198 9.85 -14.19 18.39
CA ARG A 198 10.42 -12.85 18.20
C ARG A 198 9.37 -11.91 17.60
N LEU A 199 8.64 -12.36 16.58
CA LEU A 199 7.53 -11.60 15.97
C LEU A 199 6.44 -11.28 16.99
N LEU A 200 6.10 -12.22 17.88
CA LEU A 200 5.15 -11.98 18.97
C LEU A 200 5.65 -10.90 19.93
N LYS A 201 6.91 -10.99 20.40
CA LYS A 201 7.51 -9.98 21.28
C LYS A 201 7.51 -8.59 20.65
N ILE A 202 7.86 -8.49 19.36
CA ILE A 202 7.84 -7.24 18.62
C ILE A 202 6.40 -6.72 18.48
N ALA A 203 5.43 -7.58 18.18
CA ALA A 203 4.03 -7.20 18.07
C ALA A 203 3.50 -6.62 19.40
N MET A 204 3.79 -7.27 20.53
CA MET A 204 3.41 -6.77 21.86
C MET A 204 4.07 -5.42 22.16
N LEU A 205 5.37 -5.27 21.86
CA LEU A 205 6.07 -4.01 22.06
C LEU A 205 5.44 -2.88 21.23
N ILE A 206 5.17 -3.11 19.95
CA ILE A 206 4.54 -2.11 19.08
C ILE A 206 3.13 -1.76 19.56
N SER A 207 2.35 -2.74 20.02
CA SER A 207 1.03 -2.49 20.61
C SER A 207 1.08 -1.56 21.82
N LEU A 208 2.09 -1.72 22.68
CA LEU A 208 2.32 -0.84 23.83
C LEU A 208 2.78 0.56 23.39
N LEU A 209 3.70 0.64 22.43
CA LEU A 209 4.19 1.92 21.90
C LEU A 209 3.11 2.72 21.16
N ARG A 210 2.09 2.03 20.62
CA ARG A 210 0.94 2.65 19.95
C ARG A 210 -0.24 2.91 20.89
N ALA A 211 -0.13 2.59 22.17
CA ALA A 211 -1.21 2.84 23.11
C ALA A 211 -1.47 4.35 23.20
N SER A 212 -2.72 4.75 22.97
CA SER A 212 -3.17 6.14 23.08
C SER A 212 -4.29 6.22 24.10
N ASN A 213 -4.17 7.12 25.07
CA ASN A 213 -5.16 7.33 26.14
C ASN A 213 -5.58 6.03 26.87
N GLY A 214 -4.63 5.11 27.09
CA GLY A 214 -4.88 3.82 27.77
C GLY A 214 -5.45 2.71 26.88
N ASN A 215 -5.86 3.01 25.65
CA ASN A 215 -6.32 2.01 24.68
C ASN A 215 -5.12 1.47 23.89
N MET A 216 -4.81 0.19 24.10
CA MET A 216 -3.76 -0.52 23.36
C MET A 216 -4.23 -0.93 21.97
N GLU A 217 -3.37 -0.78 20.96
CA GLU A 217 -3.59 -1.38 19.64
C GLU A 217 -3.66 -2.90 19.78
N ALA A 218 -4.67 -3.53 19.17
CA ALA A 218 -4.88 -4.97 19.24
C ALA A 218 -3.62 -5.74 18.75
N PRO A 219 -2.93 -6.52 19.62
CA PRO A 219 -1.68 -7.20 19.25
C PRO A 219 -1.79 -8.11 18.03
N PHE A 220 -2.97 -8.70 17.82
CA PHE A 220 -3.24 -9.55 16.67
C PHE A 220 -3.11 -8.79 15.32
N ARG A 221 -3.52 -7.51 15.26
CA ARG A 221 -3.42 -6.70 14.04
C ARG A 221 -1.96 -6.43 13.68
N VAL A 222 -1.19 -5.97 14.66
CA VAL A 222 0.25 -5.75 14.54
C VAL A 222 0.97 -7.03 14.12
N HIS A 223 0.64 -8.14 14.79
CA HIS A 223 1.23 -9.44 14.51
C HIS A 223 0.97 -9.90 13.07
N ASN A 224 -0.27 -9.78 12.58
CA ASN A 224 -0.60 -10.16 11.21
C ASN A 224 0.19 -9.38 10.17
N GLN A 225 0.39 -8.08 10.38
CA GLN A 225 1.18 -7.28 9.48
C GLN A 225 2.66 -7.66 9.50
N LEU A 226 3.25 -7.80 10.69
CA LEU A 226 4.64 -8.25 10.82
C LEU A 226 4.85 -9.63 10.22
N LYS A 227 3.89 -10.54 10.42
CA LYS A 227 3.88 -11.88 9.82
C LYS A 227 3.85 -11.78 8.30
N ASN A 228 3.03 -10.92 7.70
CA ASN A 228 2.97 -10.73 6.25
C ASN A 228 4.29 -10.18 5.69
N LEU A 229 4.92 -9.21 6.37
CA LEU A 229 6.24 -8.70 5.99
C LEU A 229 7.32 -9.79 6.08
N ALA A 230 7.32 -10.57 7.18
CA ALA A 230 8.27 -11.65 7.38
C ALA A 230 8.10 -12.77 6.34
N ARG A 231 6.85 -13.11 6.00
CA ARG A 231 6.52 -14.04 4.91
C ARG A 231 6.99 -13.53 3.56
N GLY A 232 6.72 -12.26 3.23
CA GLY A 232 7.22 -11.64 1.99
C GLY A 232 8.74 -11.72 1.89
N ARG A 233 9.45 -11.41 2.99
CA ARG A 233 10.91 -11.59 3.06
C ARG A 233 11.33 -13.04 2.89
N ALA A 234 10.67 -13.99 3.56
CA ALA A 234 10.98 -15.41 3.45
C ALA A 234 10.87 -15.91 2.00
N LEU A 235 9.83 -15.50 1.27
CA LEU A 235 9.64 -15.84 -0.15
C LEU A 235 10.79 -15.33 -1.03
N ILE A 236 11.29 -14.12 -0.78
CA ILE A 236 12.45 -13.57 -1.50
C ILE A 236 13.70 -14.43 -1.30
N TYR A 237 13.86 -15.05 -0.12
CA TYR A 237 14.95 -15.97 0.19
C TYR A 237 14.58 -17.45 -0.02
N GLU A 238 13.50 -17.73 -0.76
CA GLU A 238 13.06 -19.09 -1.11
C GLU A 238 12.73 -19.98 0.10
N ARG A 239 12.32 -19.37 1.22
CA ARG A 239 11.87 -20.08 2.43
C ARG A 239 10.35 -20.12 2.52
N ASP A 240 9.83 -21.20 3.06
CA ASP A 240 8.40 -21.45 3.33
C ASP A 240 8.07 -21.52 4.83
N TYR A 241 9.01 -21.10 5.68
CA TYR A 241 8.89 -20.95 7.12
C TYR A 241 9.40 -19.57 7.56
N LEU A 242 9.04 -19.16 8.79
CA LEU A 242 9.41 -17.85 9.34
C LEU A 242 10.75 -17.89 10.09
#